data_AF-A0A0G4NME6-F1
#
_entry.id   AF-A0A0G4NME6-F1
#
_cell.length_a   1.000
_cell.length_b   1.000
_cell.length_c   1.000
_cell.angle_alpha   90.00
_cell.angle_beta   90.00
_cell.angle_gamma   90.00
#
_symmetry.space_group_name_H-M   'P 1'
#
loop_
_entity.id
_entity.type
_entity.pdbx_description
1 polymer ?
#
loop_
_entity_poly.entity_id
_entity_poly.type
_entity_poly.pdbx_seq_one_letter_code
_entity_poly.pdbx_strand_id
1 'polypeptide(L)'
;MPYGLHILPKMNSLNIITSRTPYDYPKIVGYVLAKMEEEPADGIPHGHITSLSVMRTHRRLGIAEKIMRQSQLAMVETFGAQYVSLHVRVSNQAAIRLYRDTLGFTSDKTEAKYYADGEDAYCMRLDLSDIRDRVNEEREAEREAQGEDQDEGEAVGDVGSDPSKKTKPDGEPKRKVKVGKALGVGELVEKNESK
;
A
#
# COMPACT_ATOMS: atom_id res chain seq x y z
N MET A 1 40.82 -53.77 49.22
CA MET A 1 39.38 -53.71 48.87
C MET A 1 38.92 -52.27 49.06
N PRO A 2 38.20 -51.68 48.10
CA PRO A 2 38.72 -50.53 47.35
C PRO A 2 38.10 -49.18 47.73
N TYR A 3 38.87 -48.14 47.38
CA TYR A 3 38.55 -46.72 47.40
C TYR A 3 37.24 -46.42 46.65
N GLY A 4 36.27 -45.83 47.35
CA GLY A 4 35.02 -45.34 46.78
C GLY A 4 35.27 -44.12 45.91
N LEU A 5 35.30 -44.33 44.59
CA LEU A 5 35.31 -43.29 43.57
C LEU A 5 33.95 -42.58 43.57
N HIS A 6 33.88 -41.39 44.18
CA HIS A 6 32.73 -40.49 44.03
C HIS A 6 32.64 -40.03 42.58
N ILE A 7 31.70 -40.61 41.82
CA ILE A 7 31.35 -40.17 40.48
C ILE A 7 30.54 -38.88 40.63
N LEU A 8 31.19 -37.74 40.38
CA LEU A 8 30.50 -36.49 40.12
C LEU A 8 29.68 -36.65 38.83
N PRO A 9 28.38 -36.32 38.80
CA PRO A 9 27.63 -36.28 37.55
C PRO A 9 28.23 -35.19 36.67
N LYS A 10 28.77 -35.57 35.50
CA LYS A 10 29.10 -34.61 34.44
C LYS A 10 27.80 -33.89 34.04
N MET A 11 27.67 -32.65 34.47
CA MET A 11 26.67 -31.73 33.93
C MET A 11 27.01 -31.48 32.45
N ASN A 12 26.31 -32.17 31.56
CA ASN A 12 26.28 -31.83 30.14
C ASN A 12 25.34 -30.62 29.96
N SER A 13 25.84 -29.43 30.29
CA SER A 13 25.16 -28.17 29.95
C SER A 13 25.54 -27.78 28.52
N LEU A 14 24.99 -28.50 27.53
CA LEU A 14 25.00 -28.02 26.15
C LEU A 14 23.90 -26.96 25.99
N ASN A 15 24.10 -25.81 26.61
CA ASN A 15 23.35 -24.60 26.31
C ASN A 15 23.85 -24.07 24.97
N ILE A 16 23.25 -24.52 23.87
CA ILE A 16 23.33 -23.81 22.60
C ILE A 16 22.42 -22.58 22.72
N ILE A 17 22.90 -21.60 23.49
CA ILE A 17 22.37 -20.24 23.43
C ILE A 17 23.07 -19.65 22.21
N THR A 18 22.38 -19.61 21.07
CA THR A 18 22.82 -18.79 19.95
C THR A 18 22.86 -17.35 20.45
N SER A 19 24.05 -16.82 20.71
CA SER A 19 24.27 -15.46 21.20
C SER A 19 23.80 -14.48 20.14
N ARG A 20 22.56 -13.98 20.25
CA ARG A 20 22.12 -12.87 19.41
C ARG A 20 22.73 -11.58 19.93
N THR A 21 23.46 -10.86 19.09
CA THR A 21 24.00 -9.55 19.44
C THR A 21 22.97 -8.45 19.13
N PRO A 22 23.04 -7.27 19.77
CA PRO A 22 22.17 -6.14 19.45
C PRO A 22 22.32 -5.61 18.00
N TYR A 23 23.36 -6.04 17.29
CA TYR A 23 23.62 -5.69 15.88
C TYR A 23 23.16 -6.77 14.90
N ASP A 24 22.55 -7.85 15.39
CA ASP A 24 22.05 -8.90 14.52
C ASP A 24 20.82 -8.40 13.76
N TYR A 25 20.96 -8.30 12.44
CA TYR A 25 19.81 -8.03 11.59
C TYR A 25 18.73 -9.11 11.76
N PRO A 26 17.44 -8.73 11.73
CA PRO A 26 16.37 -9.69 11.78
C PRO A 26 16.51 -10.67 10.62
N LYS A 27 16.47 -11.97 10.93
CA LYS A 27 16.56 -13.03 9.92
C LYS A 27 15.28 -13.08 9.11
N ILE A 28 15.32 -12.59 7.87
CA ILE A 28 14.20 -12.62 6.94
C ILE A 28 14.03 -14.04 6.38
N VAL A 29 12.87 -14.65 6.62
CA VAL A 29 12.56 -16.03 6.19
C VAL A 29 11.62 -16.08 4.99
N GLY A 30 11.01 -14.95 4.62
CA GLY A 30 10.19 -14.79 3.43
C GLY A 30 9.87 -13.33 3.18
N TYR A 31 9.58 -13.01 1.92
CA TYR A 31 9.26 -11.65 1.47
C TYR A 31 8.30 -11.69 0.28
N VAL A 32 7.62 -10.57 0.05
CA VAL A 32 6.92 -10.24 -1.19
C VAL A 32 7.45 -8.90 -1.70
N LEU A 33 7.62 -8.81 -3.01
CA LEU A 33 7.90 -7.57 -3.71
C LEU A 33 6.76 -7.35 -4.69
N ALA A 34 6.10 -6.21 -4.55
CA ALA A 34 4.96 -5.86 -5.37
C ALA A 34 5.04 -4.39 -5.79
N LYS A 35 4.38 -4.08 -6.90
CA LYS A 35 4.28 -2.74 -7.47
C LYS A 35 2.84 -2.44 -7.88
N MET A 36 2.50 -1.18 -8.03
CA MET A 36 1.32 -0.76 -8.79
C MET A 36 1.69 -0.66 -10.27
N GLU A 37 0.77 -1.00 -11.16
CA GLU A 37 0.96 -0.75 -12.58
C GLU A 37 0.60 0.72 -12.88
N GLU A 38 1.57 1.48 -13.40
CA GLU A 38 1.45 2.93 -13.60
C GLU A 38 0.69 3.27 -14.89
N GLU A 39 0.86 2.45 -15.94
CA GLU A 39 0.21 2.61 -17.25
C GLU A 39 -0.62 1.37 -17.59
N PRO A 40 -1.75 1.13 -16.90
CA PRO A 40 -2.59 -0.02 -17.20
C PRO A 40 -3.18 0.11 -18.61
N ALA A 41 -3.01 -0.93 -19.43
CA ALA A 41 -3.54 -0.97 -20.80
C ALA A 41 -5.07 -0.75 -20.85
N ASP A 42 -5.77 -1.20 -19.81
CA ASP A 42 -7.23 -1.08 -19.69
C ASP A 42 -7.66 0.20 -18.94
N GLY A 43 -6.72 1.04 -18.49
CA GLY A 43 -7.00 2.22 -17.66
C GLY A 43 -7.40 1.89 -16.21
N ILE A 44 -7.36 0.62 -15.81
CA ILE A 44 -7.79 0.15 -14.49
C ILE A 44 -6.57 0.01 -13.55
N PRO A 45 -6.54 0.71 -12.40
CA PRO A 45 -5.44 0.62 -11.46
C PRO A 45 -5.38 -0.78 -10.83
N HIS A 46 -4.21 -1.41 -10.89
CA HIS A 46 -4.03 -2.77 -10.39
C HIS A 46 -2.61 -2.99 -9.89
N GLY A 47 -2.46 -3.95 -8.97
CA GLY A 47 -1.17 -4.36 -8.45
C GLY A 47 -0.54 -5.48 -9.28
N HIS A 48 0.78 -5.60 -9.21
CA HIS A 48 1.54 -6.70 -9.78
C HIS A 48 2.52 -7.29 -8.76
N ILE A 49 2.52 -8.61 -8.61
CA ILE A 49 3.47 -9.32 -7.75
C ILE A 49 4.72 -9.68 -8.55
N THR A 50 5.79 -8.91 -8.32
CA THR A 50 7.10 -9.11 -8.97
C THR A 50 7.82 -10.33 -8.43
N SER A 51 7.79 -10.55 -7.11
CA SER A 51 8.52 -11.66 -6.49
C SER A 51 7.89 -12.07 -5.16
N LEU A 52 7.80 -13.37 -4.92
CA LEU A 52 7.40 -13.96 -3.65
C LEU A 52 8.32 -15.15 -3.37
N SER A 53 8.94 -15.17 -2.19
CA SER A 53 9.78 -16.29 -1.80
C SER A 53 9.75 -16.53 -0.31
N VAL A 54 9.83 -17.80 0.07
CA VAL A 54 9.94 -18.28 1.45
C VAL A 54 11.02 -19.35 1.52
N MET A 55 11.91 -19.23 2.52
CA MET A 55 12.96 -20.21 2.80
C MET A 55 12.35 -21.61 2.92
N ARG A 56 12.99 -22.62 2.31
CA ARG A 56 12.48 -24.00 2.28
C ARG A 56 12.13 -24.54 3.67
N THR A 57 12.94 -24.22 4.68
CA THR A 57 12.76 -24.63 6.08
C THR A 57 11.55 -24.00 6.78
N HIS A 58 10.97 -22.95 6.21
CA HIS A 58 9.84 -22.19 6.77
C HIS A 58 8.58 -22.26 5.88
N ARG A 59 8.59 -23.13 4.86
CA ARG A 59 7.41 -23.37 4.01
C ARG A 59 6.36 -24.20 4.76
N ARG A 60 5.12 -24.16 4.26
CA ARG A 60 3.95 -24.86 4.84
C ARG A 60 3.54 -24.39 6.24
N LEU A 61 4.00 -23.19 6.64
CA LEU A 61 3.62 -22.51 7.88
C LEU A 61 2.64 -21.34 7.63
N GLY A 62 2.06 -21.25 6.43
CA GLY A 62 1.13 -20.16 6.06
C GLY A 62 1.79 -18.78 5.82
N ILE A 63 3.13 -18.70 5.85
CA ILE A 63 3.86 -17.41 5.73
C ILE A 63 3.54 -16.71 4.40
N ALA A 64 3.61 -17.43 3.28
CA ALA A 64 3.37 -16.86 1.96
C ALA A 64 1.94 -16.32 1.82
N GLU A 65 0.96 -17.05 2.35
CA GLU A 65 -0.44 -16.60 2.34
C GLU A 65 -0.61 -15.29 3.12
N LYS A 66 -0.07 -15.22 4.34
CA LYS A 66 -0.19 -14.02 5.18
C LYS A 66 0.46 -12.81 4.53
N ILE A 67 1.67 -12.96 4.00
CA ILE A 67 2.39 -11.87 3.35
C ILE A 67 1.63 -11.39 2.09
N MET A 68 1.06 -12.31 1.31
CA MET A 68 0.24 -11.97 0.14
C MET A 68 -1.02 -11.20 0.51
N ARG A 69 -1.78 -11.65 1.53
CA ARG A 69 -2.99 -10.96 2.00
C ARG A 69 -2.69 -9.54 2.47
N GLN A 70 -1.59 -9.35 3.20
CA GLN A 70 -1.16 -8.02 3.64
C GLN A 70 -0.78 -7.12 2.46
N SER A 71 -0.08 -7.66 1.45
CA SER A 71 0.22 -6.89 0.24
C SER A 71 -1.04 -6.50 -0.53
N GLN A 72 -2.02 -7.40 -0.66
CA GLN A 72 -3.29 -7.14 -1.34
C GLN A 72 -4.09 -6.05 -0.63
N LEU A 73 -4.16 -6.12 0.70
CA LEU A 73 -4.83 -5.10 1.51
C LEU A 73 -4.17 -3.72 1.31
N ALA A 74 -2.85 -3.64 1.42
CA ALA A 74 -2.12 -2.38 1.25
C ALA A 74 -2.30 -1.76 -0.15
N MET A 75 -2.36 -2.59 -1.20
CA MET A 75 -2.66 -2.15 -2.57
C MET A 75 -4.05 -1.52 -2.68
N VAL A 76 -5.05 -2.12 -2.03
CA VAL A 76 -6.42 -1.63 -2.02
C VAL A 76 -6.52 -0.33 -1.23
N GLU A 77 -6.03 -0.33 0.01
CA GLU A 77 -6.15 0.81 0.91
C GLU A 77 -5.43 2.05 0.37
N THR A 78 -4.21 1.87 -0.13
CA THR A 78 -3.34 3.00 -0.46
C THR A 78 -3.56 3.49 -1.89
N PHE A 79 -3.85 2.58 -2.83
CA PHE A 79 -3.86 2.88 -4.26
C PHE A 79 -5.18 2.54 -4.96
N GLY A 80 -6.18 2.01 -4.25
CA GLY A 80 -7.47 1.65 -4.85
C GLY A 80 -7.39 0.56 -5.90
N ALA A 81 -6.43 -0.37 -5.78
CA ALA A 81 -6.22 -1.45 -6.73
C ALA A 81 -7.49 -2.29 -6.93
N GLN A 82 -7.90 -2.48 -8.19
CA GLN A 82 -9.10 -3.23 -8.56
C GLN A 82 -8.84 -4.74 -8.61
N TYR A 83 -7.63 -5.11 -8.99
CA TYR A 83 -7.18 -6.49 -9.03
C TYR A 83 -5.66 -6.56 -8.80
N VAL A 84 -5.14 -7.77 -8.63
CA VAL A 84 -3.71 -8.04 -8.62
C VAL A 84 -3.37 -9.12 -9.65
N SER A 85 -2.27 -8.94 -10.37
CA SER A 85 -1.76 -9.88 -11.36
C SER A 85 -0.39 -10.43 -11.00
N LEU A 86 -0.06 -11.60 -11.53
CA LEU A 86 1.27 -12.21 -11.42
C LEU A 86 1.54 -13.21 -12.54
N HIS A 87 2.82 -13.53 -12.73
CA HIS A 87 3.26 -14.62 -13.60
C HIS A 87 3.84 -15.78 -12.79
N VAL A 88 3.47 -17.01 -13.16
CA VAL A 88 3.99 -18.22 -12.52
C VAL A 88 4.36 -19.27 -13.56
N ARG A 89 5.55 -19.87 -13.40
CA ARG A 89 6.01 -21.04 -14.19
C ARG A 89 4.98 -22.15 -14.18
N VAL A 90 4.68 -22.71 -15.36
CA VAL A 90 3.75 -23.85 -15.51
C VAL A 90 4.20 -25.08 -14.72
N SER A 91 5.51 -25.28 -14.54
CA SER A 91 6.06 -26.38 -13.74
C SER A 91 5.97 -26.16 -12.22
N ASN A 92 5.72 -24.93 -11.73
CA ASN A 92 5.76 -24.60 -10.31
C ASN A 92 4.45 -24.96 -9.58
N GLN A 93 4.22 -26.26 -9.42
CA GLN A 93 3.02 -26.82 -8.82
C GLN A 93 2.75 -26.36 -7.38
N ALA A 94 3.78 -25.99 -6.62
CA ALA A 94 3.62 -25.49 -5.26
C ALA A 94 3.05 -24.07 -5.24
N ALA A 95 3.57 -23.18 -6.09
CA ALA A 95 3.07 -21.82 -6.22
C ALA A 95 1.68 -21.77 -6.86
N ILE A 96 1.43 -22.60 -7.89
CA ILE A 96 0.11 -22.68 -8.53
C ILE A 96 -0.98 -23.04 -7.51
N ARG A 97 -0.74 -24.02 -6.64
CA ARG A 97 -1.69 -24.39 -5.56
C ARG A 97 -1.90 -23.26 -4.56
N LEU A 98 -0.82 -22.56 -4.17
CA LEU A 98 -0.94 -21.39 -3.29
C LEU A 98 -1.84 -20.32 -3.92
N TYR A 99 -1.55 -19.93 -5.16
CA TYR A 99 -2.30 -18.87 -5.83
C TYR A 99 -3.75 -19.28 -6.12
N ARG A 100 -3.96 -20.45 -6.73
CA ARG A 100 -5.30 -20.92 -7.12
C ARG A 100 -6.13 -21.38 -5.93
N ASP A 101 -5.62 -22.32 -5.13
CA ASP A 101 -6.43 -23.03 -4.13
C ASP A 101 -6.53 -22.27 -2.82
N THR A 102 -5.50 -21.51 -2.44
CA THR A 102 -5.47 -20.80 -1.14
C THR A 102 -5.86 -19.33 -1.27
N LEU A 103 -5.38 -18.65 -2.31
CA LEU A 103 -5.57 -17.21 -2.50
C LEU A 103 -6.68 -16.87 -3.50
N GLY A 104 -7.20 -17.84 -4.26
CA GLY A 104 -8.33 -17.63 -5.18
C GLY A 104 -7.97 -16.98 -6.51
N PHE A 105 -6.70 -16.97 -6.92
CA PHE A 105 -6.31 -16.47 -8.24
C PHE A 105 -6.86 -17.38 -9.35
N THR A 106 -7.31 -16.75 -10.44
CA THR A 106 -7.71 -17.42 -11.67
C THR A 106 -6.62 -17.27 -12.74
N SER A 107 -6.47 -18.27 -13.62
CA SER A 107 -5.57 -18.17 -14.76
C SER A 107 -6.27 -17.45 -15.91
N ASP A 108 -5.71 -16.32 -16.36
CA ASP A 108 -6.27 -15.52 -17.44
C ASP A 108 -5.75 -16.01 -18.80
N LYS A 109 -4.43 -16.09 -18.94
CA LYS A 109 -3.75 -16.52 -20.18
C LYS A 109 -2.47 -17.29 -19.88
N THR A 110 -2.00 -18.04 -20.87
CA THR A 110 -0.67 -18.65 -20.85
C THR A 110 0.23 -17.90 -21.81
N GLU A 111 1.35 -17.38 -21.31
CA GLU A 111 2.35 -16.65 -22.10
C GLU A 111 3.47 -17.61 -22.48
N ALA A 112 3.61 -17.86 -23.79
CA ALA A 112 4.58 -18.79 -24.32
C ALA A 112 6.00 -18.21 -24.21
N LYS A 113 6.97 -19.04 -23.80
CA LYS A 113 8.39 -18.67 -23.66
C LYS A 113 8.61 -17.38 -22.84
N TYR A 114 7.80 -17.19 -21.81
CA TYR A 114 7.89 -16.02 -20.94
C TYR A 114 9.23 -15.95 -20.20
N TYR A 115 9.73 -17.08 -19.73
CA TYR A 115 11.02 -17.16 -19.04
C TYR A 115 12.17 -17.36 -20.03
N ALA A 116 13.38 -16.91 -19.64
CA ALA A 116 14.56 -16.92 -20.50
C ALA A 116 15.01 -18.33 -20.93
N ASP A 117 14.63 -19.37 -20.19
CA ASP A 117 14.86 -20.77 -20.52
C ASP A 117 13.81 -21.35 -21.49
N GLY A 118 12.88 -20.52 -21.96
CA GLY A 118 11.80 -20.89 -22.86
C GLY A 118 10.61 -21.53 -22.15
N GLU A 119 10.58 -21.56 -20.81
CA GLU A 119 9.40 -22.05 -20.09
C GLU A 119 8.23 -21.05 -20.18
N ASP A 120 7.04 -21.60 -20.37
CA ASP A 120 5.79 -20.84 -20.39
C ASP A 120 5.40 -20.38 -18.97
N ALA A 121 4.61 -19.31 -18.91
CA ALA A 121 4.04 -18.79 -17.67
C ALA A 121 2.53 -18.72 -17.73
N TYR A 122 1.86 -19.06 -16.63
CA TYR A 122 0.48 -18.63 -16.42
C TYR A 122 0.48 -17.18 -15.94
N CYS A 123 -0.26 -16.33 -16.64
CA CYS A 123 -0.68 -15.03 -16.14
C CYS A 123 -1.94 -15.24 -15.30
N MET A 124 -1.83 -14.97 -14.00
CA MET A 124 -2.90 -15.16 -13.04
C MET A 124 -3.40 -13.82 -12.52
N ARG A 125 -4.70 -13.74 -12.24
CA ARG A 125 -5.37 -12.54 -11.73
C ARG A 125 -6.25 -12.88 -10.53
N LEU A 126 -6.32 -11.97 -9.56
CA LEU A 126 -7.26 -12.02 -8.44
C LEU A 126 -8.02 -10.69 -8.40
N ASP A 127 -9.35 -10.78 -8.42
CA ASP A 127 -10.25 -9.65 -8.20
C ASP A 127 -10.20 -9.24 -6.72
N LEU A 128 -10.10 -7.94 -6.44
CA LEU A 128 -10.00 -7.40 -5.09
C LEU A 128 -11.30 -6.76 -4.60
N SER A 129 -12.42 -6.92 -5.33
CA SER A 129 -13.73 -6.33 -4.98
C SER A 129 -14.14 -6.62 -3.54
N ASP A 130 -14.08 -7.88 -3.08
CA ASP A 130 -14.43 -8.25 -1.70
C ASP A 130 -13.58 -7.52 -0.64
N ILE A 131 -12.30 -7.25 -0.94
CA ILE A 131 -11.41 -6.53 -0.02
C ILE A 131 -11.72 -5.04 -0.06
N ARG A 132 -11.99 -4.50 -1.26
CA ARG A 132 -12.37 -3.10 -1.46
C ARG A 132 -13.65 -2.75 -0.72
N ASP A 133 -14.66 -3.61 -0.82
CA ASP A 133 -15.96 -3.39 -0.18
C ASP A 133 -15.79 -3.30 1.35
N ARG A 134 -15.04 -4.24 1.95
CA ARG A 134 -14.73 -4.21 3.40
C ARG A 134 -13.97 -2.95 3.82
N VAL A 135 -12.96 -2.56 3.06
CA VAL A 135 -12.17 -1.34 3.34
C VAL A 135 -13.04 -0.09 3.22
N ASN A 136 -13.97 -0.05 2.27
CA ASN A 136 -14.89 1.08 2.13
C ASN A 136 -15.89 1.13 3.29
N GLU A 137 -16.48 -0.01 3.68
CA GLU A 137 -17.38 -0.11 4.84
C GLU A 137 -16.68 0.34 6.13
N GLU A 138 -15.43 -0.09 6.37
CA GLU A 138 -14.64 0.33 7.53
C GLU A 138 -14.37 1.85 7.52
N ARG A 139 -14.04 2.42 6.36
CA ARG A 139 -13.84 3.87 6.21
C ARG A 139 -15.12 4.67 6.41
N GLU A 140 -16.26 4.16 5.95
CA GLU A 140 -17.56 4.78 6.17
C GLU A 140 -17.93 4.75 7.66
N ALA A 141 -17.76 3.62 8.33
CA ALA A 141 -17.98 3.50 9.77
C ALA A 141 -17.07 4.42 10.59
N GLU A 142 -15.79 4.58 10.20
CA GLU A 142 -14.87 5.51 10.86
C GLU A 142 -15.29 6.98 10.68
N ARG A 143 -15.79 7.35 9.50
CA ARG A 143 -16.32 8.71 9.23
C ARG A 143 -17.57 8.99 10.04
N GLU A 144 -18.50 8.04 10.10
CA GLU A 144 -19.71 8.15 10.92
C GLU A 144 -19.38 8.26 12.41
N ALA A 145 -18.39 7.51 12.89
CA ALA A 145 -17.94 7.55 14.29
C ALA A 145 -17.19 8.85 14.65
N GLN A 146 -16.54 9.50 13.69
CA GLN A 146 -15.81 10.76 13.92
C GLN A 146 -16.72 12.00 13.90
N GLY A 147 -17.97 11.86 13.47
CA GLY A 147 -18.95 12.94 13.45
C GLY A 147 -18.68 13.96 12.34
N GLU A 148 -19.74 14.44 11.68
CA GLU A 148 -19.65 15.68 10.91
C GLU A 148 -19.32 16.81 11.89
N ASP A 149 -18.11 17.35 11.84
CA ASP A 149 -17.85 18.68 12.39
C ASP A 149 -18.79 19.64 11.64
N GLN A 150 -19.95 19.90 12.23
CA GLN A 150 -20.82 20.98 11.81
C GLN A 150 -20.01 22.25 12.01
N ASP A 151 -19.62 22.86 10.89
CA ASP A 151 -19.09 24.22 10.86
C ASP A 151 -20.19 25.16 11.39
N GLU A 152 -20.30 25.27 12.72
CA GLU A 152 -21.10 26.28 13.42
C GLU A 152 -20.45 27.67 13.31
N GLY A 153 -19.89 27.98 12.14
CA GLY A 153 -19.61 29.34 11.73
C GLY A 153 -20.92 30.07 11.50
N GLU A 154 -21.53 30.59 12.57
CA GLU A 154 -22.56 31.62 12.46
C GLU A 154 -22.02 32.72 11.53
N ALA A 155 -22.79 33.07 10.51
CA ALA A 155 -22.49 34.19 9.63
C ALA A 155 -22.41 35.46 10.49
N VAL A 156 -21.18 35.89 10.80
CA VAL A 156 -20.92 37.14 11.52
C VAL A 156 -21.61 38.28 10.79
N GLY A 157 -22.69 38.77 11.40
CA GLY A 157 -23.59 39.75 10.83
C GLY A 157 -22.85 41.02 10.41
N ASP A 158 -23.28 41.57 9.28
CA ASP A 158 -22.88 42.87 8.75
C ASP A 158 -23.20 43.99 9.76
N VAL A 159 -22.26 44.30 10.65
CA VAL A 159 -22.34 45.46 11.54
C VAL A 159 -21.98 46.70 10.73
N GLY A 160 -22.98 47.24 10.03
CA GLY A 160 -22.76 48.34 9.09
C GLY A 160 -23.98 49.18 8.72
N SER A 161 -24.97 49.34 9.60
CA SER A 161 -26.01 50.37 9.39
C SER A 161 -26.35 51.11 10.67
N ASP A 162 -25.85 52.34 10.77
CA ASP A 162 -26.34 53.36 11.71
C ASP A 162 -27.31 54.30 10.96
N PRO A 163 -28.57 54.44 11.42
CA PRO A 163 -29.61 55.16 10.70
C PRO A 163 -29.80 56.59 11.21
N SER A 164 -28.79 57.48 11.23
CA SER A 164 -29.05 58.92 11.40
C SER A 164 -27.86 59.87 11.19
N LYS A 165 -27.62 60.34 9.95
CA LYS A 165 -27.07 61.69 9.73
C LYS A 165 -27.25 62.19 8.29
N LYS A 166 -28.19 63.12 8.10
CA LYS A 166 -28.14 64.09 6.99
C LYS A 166 -27.04 65.11 7.30
N THR A 167 -26.18 65.46 6.32
CA THR A 167 -25.81 66.84 5.89
C THR A 167 -24.55 66.83 4.98
N LYS A 168 -24.77 67.00 3.66
CA LYS A 168 -24.07 67.84 2.64
C LYS A 168 -22.54 67.76 2.36
N PRO A 169 -22.10 68.23 1.17
CA PRO A 169 -20.96 67.70 0.38
C PRO A 169 -19.70 68.57 0.46
N ASP A 170 -18.53 67.99 0.14
CA ASP A 170 -17.54 68.52 -0.83
C ASP A 170 -16.18 67.79 -0.73
N GLY A 171 -15.53 67.62 -1.89
CA GLY A 171 -14.06 67.63 -1.99
C GLY A 171 -13.32 66.28 -2.01
N GLU A 172 -13.11 65.74 -3.22
CA GLU A 172 -11.84 65.30 -3.82
C GLU A 172 -11.97 63.99 -4.65
N PRO A 173 -11.54 63.97 -5.94
CA PRO A 173 -11.73 62.83 -6.81
C PRO A 173 -10.69 61.72 -6.54
N LYS A 174 -11.14 60.58 -6.00
CA LYS A 174 -10.31 59.37 -5.87
C LYS A 174 -10.01 58.74 -7.23
N ARG A 175 -8.72 58.50 -7.48
CA ARG A 175 -8.13 57.93 -8.69
C ARG A 175 -8.60 56.48 -8.89
N LYS A 176 -9.29 56.19 -9.98
CA LYS A 176 -9.64 54.81 -10.39
C LYS A 176 -8.41 54.10 -10.93
N VAL A 177 -7.91 53.10 -10.21
CA VAL A 177 -6.96 52.11 -10.73
C VAL A 177 -7.74 50.90 -11.23
N LYS A 178 -7.47 50.48 -12.47
CA LYS A 178 -7.99 49.23 -13.04
C LYS A 178 -7.35 48.07 -12.28
N VAL A 179 -8.16 47.31 -11.54
CA VAL A 179 -7.75 46.00 -11.01
C VAL A 179 -7.57 45.08 -12.22
N GLY A 180 -6.31 44.75 -12.52
CA GLY A 180 -5.97 43.76 -13.53
C GLY A 180 -6.47 42.37 -13.13
N LYS A 181 -6.98 41.62 -14.10
CA LYS A 181 -7.25 40.18 -13.96
C LYS A 181 -6.00 39.47 -13.42
N ALA A 182 -6.11 38.82 -12.28
CA ALA A 182 -5.12 37.81 -11.90
C ALA A 182 -5.36 36.57 -12.78
N LEU A 183 -4.46 36.36 -13.75
CA LEU A 183 -4.33 35.14 -14.52
C LEU A 183 -3.84 34.03 -13.57
N GLY A 184 -4.44 32.84 -13.67
CA GLY A 184 -4.19 31.71 -12.78
C GLY A 184 -2.85 31.02 -13.00
N VAL A 185 -2.43 30.23 -12.01
CA VAL A 185 -1.26 29.33 -12.10
C VAL A 185 -1.75 27.98 -12.60
N GLY A 186 -2.08 27.92 -13.88
CA GLY A 186 -2.41 26.69 -14.63
C GLY A 186 -1.44 26.43 -15.79
N GLU A 187 -0.36 27.19 -15.90
CA GLU A 187 0.64 27.08 -16.98
C GLU A 187 2.05 27.07 -16.38
N LEU A 188 2.44 25.91 -15.86
CA LEU A 188 3.84 25.56 -15.64
C LEU A 188 4.16 24.41 -16.59
N VAL A 189 4.53 24.75 -17.82
CA VAL A 189 5.14 23.81 -18.78
C VAL A 189 6.65 23.94 -18.63
N GLU A 190 7.27 22.85 -18.19
CA GLU A 190 8.70 22.67 -18.01
C GLU A 190 9.39 22.63 -19.38
N LYS A 191 10.21 23.65 -19.67
CA LYS A 191 11.04 23.68 -20.88
C LYS A 191 12.44 23.17 -20.53
N ASN A 192 12.70 21.91 -20.88
CA ASN A 192 14.02 21.30 -20.80
C ASN A 192 15.03 22.05 -21.69
N GLU A 193 16.09 22.55 -21.09
CA GLU A 193 17.31 22.92 -21.81
C GLU A 193 18.17 21.67 -22.01
N SER A 194 18.46 21.35 -23.27
CA SER A 194 19.50 20.38 -23.61
C SER A 194 20.19 20.84 -24.89
N LYS A 195 21.43 21.33 -24.68
CA LYS A 195 22.60 21.40 -25.57
C LYS A 195 22.48 21.98 -26.98
#